data_AF-A0A4Q4QPM8-F1
#
_entry.id   AF-A0A4Q4QPM8-F1
#
_cell.length_a   1.000
_cell.length_b   1.000
_cell.length_c   1.000
_cell.angle_alpha   90.00
_cell.angle_beta   90.00
_cell.angle_gamma   90.00
#
_symmetry.space_group_name_H-M   'P 1'
#
loop_
_entity.id
_entity.type
_entity.pdbx_description
1 polymer ?
#
loop_
_entity_poly.entity_id
_entity_poly.type
_entity_poly.pdbx_seq_one_letter_code
_entity_poly.pdbx_strand_id
1 'polypeptide(L)'
;MAFLRGIPETIWNYVSPRKIQHQREKPFAFKAPAIPTRVTTLPKKTSPLTREMSPEVPVKTCDPPASNFNIDATLLPPSPPASAVSSKDLESDMLAKKSPAARDDLTEGSSADLWDANEETMVVDDGTYMIAQKKVNHDQERQRQDQQARELRDAGWSEDAVFLFQKLGMRGFEPLMPISWIADLETVPADLFTENIDKAFIKPAYGTEHSAQYALEKLFDLGSVSRDAWHTRTKRAPHFQIGKAVKAYTKWAMKDGGVEHLWSQLPLFQTVTFSKHVHPAVGERKMIEKLDRLHELWYDALQIDQATDRGDSNVPEVPTLYGITATHTVMAFVSYAPSTKKNEQSSVRLLAMYDFMQEGCDVWNSLAISIFIIHCRNRMMQLREWLPEPEISIEEDPDL
;
A
#
# COMPACT_ATOMS: atom_id res chain seq x y z
N MET A 1 24.48 25.68 -13.06
CA MET A 1 25.82 25.07 -13.03
C MET A 1 25.73 23.74 -12.32
N ALA A 2 26.43 22.74 -12.85
CA ALA A 2 26.23 21.31 -12.67
C ALA A 2 26.65 20.76 -11.29
N PHE A 3 25.78 20.00 -10.62
CA PHE A 3 26.15 19.09 -9.51
C PHE A 3 25.15 17.91 -9.38
N LEU A 4 24.94 17.16 -10.47
CA LEU A 4 24.35 15.80 -10.43
C LEU A 4 25.18 14.81 -11.26
N ARG A 5 26.49 15.02 -11.37
CA ARG A 5 27.43 14.01 -11.87
C ARG A 5 28.21 13.46 -10.69
N GLY A 6 27.82 12.31 -10.15
CA GLY A 6 28.65 11.64 -9.15
C GLY A 6 27.96 10.70 -8.16
N ILE A 7 26.75 10.22 -8.40
CA ILE A 7 26.27 9.01 -7.72
C ILE A 7 26.51 7.86 -8.69
N PRO A 8 27.38 6.88 -8.38
CA PRO A 8 27.64 5.79 -9.31
C PRO A 8 26.38 4.92 -9.45
N GLU A 9 25.93 4.73 -10.70
CA GLU A 9 24.81 3.89 -11.16
C GLU A 9 25.00 2.38 -10.88
N THR A 10 25.87 2.00 -9.95
CA THR A 10 26.19 0.62 -9.61
C THR A 10 25.31 0.06 -8.49
N ILE A 11 24.28 0.80 -8.07
CA ILE A 11 23.69 0.62 -6.73
C ILE A 11 22.54 -0.39 -6.66
N TRP A 12 21.75 -0.73 -7.70
CA TRP A 12 20.77 -1.84 -7.61
C TRP A 12 20.41 -2.48 -8.96
N ASN A 13 21.37 -3.16 -9.59
CA ASN A 13 21.05 -4.10 -10.67
C ASN A 13 20.71 -5.47 -10.07
N TYR A 14 19.45 -5.77 -9.77
CA TYR A 14 18.95 -7.16 -9.74
C TYR A 14 17.43 -7.22 -9.53
N VAL A 15 16.65 -7.06 -10.61
CA VAL A 15 15.41 -7.81 -10.86
C VAL A 15 15.27 -7.91 -12.38
N SER A 16 15.45 -9.11 -12.95
CA SER A 16 15.14 -9.40 -14.35
C SER A 16 14.43 -10.74 -14.43
N PRO A 17 13.15 -10.79 -14.81
CA PRO A 17 12.49 -12.04 -15.18
C PRO A 17 12.40 -12.13 -16.70
N ARG A 18 13.44 -12.63 -17.36
CA ARG A 18 13.31 -13.24 -18.70
C ARG A 18 14.10 -14.53 -18.77
N LYS A 19 13.41 -15.64 -18.50
CA LYS A 19 13.38 -16.88 -19.30
C LYS A 19 12.89 -18.05 -18.45
N ILE A 20 11.58 -18.26 -18.39
CA ILE A 20 11.02 -19.62 -18.51
C ILE A 20 9.83 -19.53 -19.46
N GLN A 21 10.00 -20.17 -20.61
CA GLN A 21 9.02 -20.30 -21.67
C GLN A 21 8.04 -21.43 -21.33
N HIS A 22 6.76 -21.18 -21.64
CA HIS A 22 5.67 -22.14 -21.83
C HIS A 22 5.21 -22.99 -20.63
N GLN A 23 4.08 -22.62 -20.04
CA GLN A 23 2.99 -23.57 -19.80
C GLN A 23 1.62 -22.89 -19.81
N ARG A 24 0.64 -23.63 -20.33
CA ARG A 24 -0.66 -23.20 -20.87
C ARG A 24 -1.59 -22.54 -19.85
N GLU A 25 -2.33 -21.57 -20.37
CA GLU A 25 -3.48 -20.90 -19.76
C GLU A 25 -4.57 -21.89 -19.32
N LYS A 26 -5.00 -21.75 -18.07
CA LYS A 26 -6.37 -22.06 -17.63
C LYS A 26 -6.94 -20.80 -17.00
N PRO A 27 -8.21 -20.45 -17.23
CA PRO A 27 -8.82 -19.28 -16.62
C PRO A 27 -9.03 -19.55 -15.13
N PHE A 28 -8.21 -18.94 -14.27
CA PHE A 28 -8.42 -18.98 -12.83
C PHE A 28 -9.25 -17.77 -12.40
N ALA A 29 -10.38 -18.08 -11.79
CA ALA A 29 -11.31 -17.13 -11.21
C ALA A 29 -10.64 -16.28 -10.12
N PHE A 30 -11.12 -15.04 -10.02
CA PHE A 30 -10.79 -14.05 -9.00
C PHE A 30 -10.72 -14.67 -7.60
N LYS A 31 -9.54 -14.69 -6.98
CA LYS A 31 -9.37 -14.95 -5.56
C LYS A 31 -9.06 -13.64 -4.86
N ALA A 32 -9.91 -13.27 -3.90
CA ALA A 32 -9.59 -12.29 -2.88
C ALA A 32 -8.26 -12.69 -2.18
N PRO A 33 -7.49 -11.72 -1.65
CA PRO A 33 -6.19 -11.99 -1.01
C PRO A 33 -6.30 -13.16 -0.04
N ALA A 34 -5.33 -14.08 -0.08
CA ALA A 34 -5.40 -15.35 0.63
C ALA A 34 -5.53 -15.11 2.14
N ILE A 35 -6.74 -15.35 2.64
CA ILE A 35 -7.04 -15.47 4.06
C ILE A 35 -6.81 -16.95 4.41
N PRO A 36 -5.95 -17.30 5.40
CA PRO A 36 -5.92 -18.67 5.90
C PRO A 36 -7.34 -19.05 6.33
N THR A 37 -7.89 -20.14 5.80
CA THR A 37 -9.31 -20.47 6.01
C THR A 37 -9.40 -21.53 7.10
N ARG A 38 -10.03 -21.26 8.25
CA ARG A 38 -10.42 -22.30 9.22
C ARG A 38 -11.91 -22.55 9.07
N VAL A 39 -12.28 -23.75 8.62
CA VAL A 39 -13.68 -24.18 8.64
C VAL A 39 -14.01 -24.57 10.07
N THR A 40 -14.69 -23.67 10.80
CA THR A 40 -15.27 -23.99 12.10
C THR A 40 -16.46 -24.91 11.87
N THR A 41 -16.28 -26.21 12.07
CA THR A 41 -17.41 -27.14 12.16
C THR A 41 -18.05 -26.99 13.53
N LEU A 42 -19.19 -26.30 13.59
CA LEU A 42 -20.05 -26.25 14.78
C LEU A 42 -20.64 -27.65 15.04
N PRO A 43 -20.41 -28.27 16.21
CA PRO A 43 -21.08 -29.51 16.55
C PRO A 43 -22.56 -29.23 16.88
N LYS A 44 -23.42 -29.93 16.15
CA LYS A 44 -24.87 -30.03 16.30
C LYS A 44 -25.21 -30.43 17.75
N LYS A 45 -25.70 -29.48 18.57
CA LYS A 45 -26.30 -29.81 19.87
C LYS A 45 -27.81 -29.95 19.73
N THR A 46 -28.26 -31.15 20.02
CA THR A 46 -29.63 -31.62 20.18
C THR A 46 -30.35 -30.89 21.33
N SER A 47 -31.62 -30.56 21.11
CA SER A 47 -32.59 -30.00 22.06
C SER A 47 -32.89 -30.92 23.24
N PRO A 48 -33.51 -30.39 24.32
CA PRO A 48 -34.93 -30.75 24.51
C PRO A 48 -35.88 -29.60 24.95
N LEU A 49 -37.15 -29.80 24.59
CA LEU A 49 -38.42 -29.18 25.05
C LEU A 49 -38.39 -28.62 26.48
N THR A 50 -38.93 -27.43 26.80
CA THR A 50 -40.36 -27.04 26.96
C THR A 50 -40.32 -25.55 27.38
N ARG A 51 -41.22 -24.62 27.04
CA ARG A 51 -42.61 -24.48 27.50
C ARG A 51 -43.17 -23.18 26.88
N GLU A 52 -44.43 -23.23 26.44
CA GLU A 52 -45.21 -22.12 25.90
C GLU A 52 -45.40 -20.97 26.91
N MET A 53 -45.58 -19.74 26.39
CA MET A 53 -46.75 -18.88 26.62
C MET A 53 -46.67 -17.60 25.77
N SER A 54 -47.69 -17.40 24.94
CA SER A 54 -48.06 -16.12 24.30
C SER A 54 -48.87 -15.27 25.30
N PRO A 55 -49.06 -13.95 25.04
CA PRO A 55 -50.34 -13.60 24.43
C PRO A 55 -50.29 -12.48 23.37
N GLU A 56 -51.27 -12.59 22.47
CA GLU A 56 -51.83 -11.63 21.51
C GLU A 56 -52.25 -10.30 22.20
N VAL A 57 -52.49 -9.14 21.57
CA VAL A 57 -53.56 -8.80 20.60
C VAL A 57 -53.28 -7.41 19.93
N PRO A 58 -54.14 -6.80 19.06
CA PRO A 58 -53.95 -6.66 17.60
C PRO A 58 -53.89 -5.19 17.09
N VAL A 59 -53.84 -4.99 15.77
CA VAL A 59 -54.71 -4.08 14.96
C VAL A 59 -53.99 -3.39 13.76
N LYS A 60 -54.45 -3.83 12.56
CA LYS A 60 -54.80 -3.11 11.31
C LYS A 60 -53.74 -2.46 10.40
N THR A 61 -53.59 -3.16 9.28
CA THR A 61 -53.48 -2.74 7.86
C THR A 61 -54.21 -1.44 7.49
N CYS A 62 -53.55 -0.62 6.65
CA CYS A 62 -54.18 0.17 5.57
C CYS A 62 -53.13 0.70 4.58
N ASP A 63 -53.18 0.22 3.33
CA ASP A 63 -52.75 0.86 2.08
C ASP A 63 -54.02 1.16 1.25
N PRO A 64 -54.02 1.88 0.10
CA PRO A 64 -53.16 2.95 -0.45
C PRO A 64 -54.02 4.16 -0.94
N PRO A 65 -53.56 5.03 -1.88
CA PRO A 65 -53.82 4.71 -3.29
C PRO A 65 -52.69 5.05 -4.28
N ALA A 66 -52.85 4.42 -5.45
CA ALA A 66 -51.99 4.36 -6.62
C ALA A 66 -51.77 5.68 -7.38
N SER A 67 -50.64 5.75 -8.10
CA SER A 67 -50.59 6.35 -9.44
C SER A 67 -49.83 5.43 -10.40
N ASN A 68 -50.54 4.98 -11.43
CA ASN A 68 -50.06 4.19 -12.55
C ASN A 68 -49.01 4.93 -13.37
N PHE A 69 -47.89 4.28 -13.72
CA PHE A 69 -47.36 4.32 -15.08
C PHE A 69 -46.67 2.99 -15.41
N ASN A 70 -47.13 2.41 -16.52
CA ASN A 70 -46.79 1.13 -17.11
C ASN A 70 -45.93 1.42 -18.34
N ILE A 71 -44.67 0.99 -18.38
CA ILE A 71 -43.87 0.95 -19.61
C ILE A 71 -43.04 -0.35 -19.65
N ASP A 72 -43.14 -0.94 -20.83
CA ASP A 72 -42.87 -2.30 -21.27
C ASP A 72 -41.39 -2.65 -21.42
N ALA A 73 -41.08 -3.90 -21.11
CA ALA A 73 -39.75 -4.50 -21.12
C ALA A 73 -39.48 -5.23 -22.43
N THR A 74 -39.34 -4.51 -23.54
CA THR A 74 -38.70 -5.01 -24.77
C THR A 74 -38.44 -3.87 -25.74
N LEU A 75 -37.30 -3.15 -25.67
CA LEU A 75 -36.75 -2.38 -26.81
C LEU A 75 -35.26 -2.06 -26.58
N LEU A 76 -34.38 -3.03 -26.89
CA LEU A 76 -32.98 -2.74 -27.23
C LEU A 76 -32.92 -2.16 -28.65
N PRO A 77 -32.08 -1.15 -28.93
CA PRO A 77 -31.60 -0.90 -30.28
C PRO A 77 -30.19 -1.49 -30.52
N PRO A 78 -29.92 -1.99 -31.74
CA PRO A 78 -28.71 -2.73 -32.10
C PRO A 78 -27.55 -1.80 -32.52
N SER A 79 -26.30 -2.29 -32.35
CA SER A 79 -25.10 -1.74 -33.01
C SER A 79 -25.22 -1.83 -34.53
N PRO A 80 -24.63 -0.89 -35.29
CA PRO A 80 -23.86 -1.28 -36.49
C PRO A 80 -22.65 -0.32 -36.76
N PRO A 81 -21.92 -0.42 -37.89
CA PRO A 81 -20.81 -1.34 -38.09
C PRO A 81 -19.52 -0.64 -38.57
N ALA A 82 -18.44 -1.43 -38.67
CA ALA A 82 -17.22 -1.08 -39.40
C ALA A 82 -17.48 -0.90 -40.91
N SER A 83 -16.84 0.09 -41.54
CA SER A 83 -16.23 -0.03 -42.88
C SER A 83 -15.46 1.24 -43.28
N ALA A 84 -14.35 0.99 -43.97
CA ALA A 84 -13.36 1.93 -44.48
C ALA A 84 -13.75 2.53 -45.84
N VAL A 85 -13.40 3.81 -46.08
CA VAL A 85 -13.12 4.44 -47.40
C VAL A 85 -12.25 5.69 -47.09
N SER A 86 -10.94 5.70 -47.30
CA SER A 86 -10.18 6.07 -48.51
C SER A 86 -10.42 7.49 -49.07
N SER A 87 -9.43 8.36 -48.82
CA SER A 87 -8.75 9.30 -49.76
C SER A 87 -9.57 10.30 -50.59
N LYS A 88 -9.27 11.60 -50.44
CA LYS A 88 -8.45 12.40 -51.39
C LYS A 88 -8.52 13.92 -51.14
N ASP A 89 -7.33 14.51 -51.24
CA ASP A 89 -6.99 15.78 -51.91
C ASP A 89 -7.56 17.11 -51.38
N LEU A 90 -6.73 17.83 -50.63
CA LEU A 90 -6.50 19.25 -50.92
C LEU A 90 -5.00 19.55 -50.73
N GLU A 91 -4.28 19.52 -51.85
CA GLU A 91 -2.87 19.89 -51.97
C GLU A 91 -2.76 21.13 -52.85
N SER A 92 -2.16 22.20 -52.32
CA SER A 92 -1.31 23.19 -53.02
C SER A 92 -1.20 24.45 -52.17
N ASP A 93 -0.10 25.18 -52.10
CA ASP A 93 1.31 24.98 -52.46
C ASP A 93 1.97 26.29 -52.00
N MET A 94 3.16 26.23 -51.40
CA MET A 94 4.24 27.18 -51.69
C MET A 94 5.53 26.81 -50.94
N LEU A 95 6.39 26.15 -51.70
CA LEU A 95 7.81 25.87 -51.46
C LEU A 95 8.69 27.12 -51.20
N ALA A 96 9.63 26.98 -50.25
CA ALA A 96 11.05 27.40 -50.38
C ALA A 96 11.89 26.71 -49.27
N LYS A 97 12.56 25.58 -49.56
CA LYS A 97 14.01 25.41 -49.83
C LYS A 97 15.00 25.77 -48.70
N LYS A 98 15.48 24.71 -48.02
CA LYS A 98 16.88 24.24 -47.78
C LYS A 98 17.93 25.28 -47.30
N SER A 99 18.74 25.03 -46.27
CA SER A 99 19.85 24.05 -46.28
C SER A 99 20.62 24.01 -44.91
N PRO A 100 21.63 23.13 -44.71
CA PRO A 100 21.94 22.43 -43.45
C PRO A 100 23.36 22.71 -42.88
N ALA A 101 23.72 22.08 -41.75
CA ALA A 101 25.00 21.40 -41.49
C ALA A 101 25.36 21.37 -39.98
N ALA A 102 25.43 20.17 -39.41
CA ALA A 102 26.66 19.59 -38.84
C ALA A 102 26.39 18.13 -38.46
N ARG A 103 27.12 17.22 -39.10
CA ARG A 103 27.34 15.84 -38.69
C ARG A 103 28.69 15.78 -37.98
N ASP A 104 28.79 15.00 -36.91
CA ASP A 104 29.88 14.03 -36.80
C ASP A 104 29.48 12.90 -35.85
N ASP A 105 29.79 11.68 -36.29
CA ASP A 105 29.49 10.38 -35.70
C ASP A 105 30.28 10.11 -34.42
N LEU A 106 29.74 9.27 -33.52
CA LEU A 106 30.44 8.16 -32.86
C LEU A 106 29.43 7.23 -32.15
N THR A 107 29.10 6.15 -32.87
CA THR A 107 29.02 4.74 -32.45
C THR A 107 28.47 4.36 -31.05
N GLU A 108 27.35 3.62 -31.12
CA GLU A 108 26.91 2.48 -30.28
C GLU A 108 27.38 2.39 -28.82
N GLY A 109 26.41 2.58 -27.94
CA GLY A 109 26.38 2.02 -26.60
C GLY A 109 24.92 1.80 -26.20
N SER A 110 24.37 0.66 -26.62
CA SER A 110 23.07 0.15 -26.18
C SER A 110 23.04 0.09 -24.65
N SER A 111 22.39 1.07 -24.02
CA SER A 111 22.16 1.14 -22.58
C SER A 111 20.71 0.72 -22.34
N ALA A 112 20.53 -0.59 -22.20
CA ALA A 112 19.27 -1.24 -21.91
C ALA A 112 18.64 -0.74 -20.60
N ASP A 113 17.37 -0.36 -20.68
CA ASP A 113 16.28 -0.62 -19.72
C ASP A 113 16.69 -0.81 -18.24
N LEU A 114 17.00 0.31 -17.58
CA LEU A 114 16.94 0.43 -16.12
C LEU A 114 15.54 0.93 -15.76
N TRP A 115 14.67 0.05 -15.27
CA TRP A 115 13.34 0.44 -14.79
C TRP A 115 13.43 0.96 -13.36
N ASP A 116 13.27 2.28 -13.18
CA ASP A 116 13.11 2.91 -11.87
C ASP A 116 11.61 3.03 -11.53
N ALA A 117 11.17 2.38 -10.44
CA ALA A 117 9.80 2.49 -9.94
C ALA A 117 9.45 3.92 -9.45
N ASN A 118 10.44 4.81 -9.35
CA ASN A 118 10.28 6.20 -8.93
C ASN A 118 10.20 7.18 -10.12
N GLU A 119 10.52 6.77 -11.35
CA GLU A 119 10.52 7.66 -12.53
C GLU A 119 9.12 8.21 -12.87
N GLU A 120 8.04 7.64 -12.33
CA GLU A 120 6.66 8.12 -12.53
C GLU A 120 5.84 8.33 -11.24
N THR A 121 6.47 8.39 -10.06
CA THR A 121 5.87 9.24 -9.01
C THR A 121 6.19 10.67 -9.41
N MET A 122 5.24 11.35 -10.05
CA MET A 122 5.44 12.74 -10.45
C MET A 122 5.83 13.57 -9.24
N VAL A 123 7.11 13.88 -9.18
CA VAL A 123 7.66 14.94 -8.37
C VAL A 123 7.33 16.23 -9.13
N VAL A 124 6.13 16.75 -8.90
CA VAL A 124 5.66 17.97 -9.55
C VAL A 124 6.27 19.15 -8.81
N ASP A 125 7.20 19.85 -9.47
CA ASP A 125 7.71 21.15 -9.05
C ASP A 125 6.52 22.13 -8.88
N ASP A 126 6.43 22.79 -7.72
CA ASP A 126 5.27 23.63 -7.30
C ASP A 126 4.95 24.74 -8.31
N GLY A 127 5.92 25.18 -9.11
CA GLY A 127 5.72 26.14 -10.21
C GLY A 127 4.88 25.62 -11.38
N THR A 128 4.69 24.31 -11.50
CA THR A 128 3.95 23.67 -12.60
C THR A 128 2.49 23.37 -12.27
N TYR A 129 2.11 23.40 -10.98
CA TYR A 129 0.74 23.12 -10.51
C TYR A 129 -0.33 24.05 -11.12
N MET A 130 0.04 25.26 -11.53
CA MET A 130 -0.90 26.23 -12.09
C MET A 130 -1.01 26.22 -13.62
N ILE A 131 -0.10 25.55 -14.34
CA ILE A 131 -0.03 25.66 -15.82
C ILE A 131 -0.30 24.32 -16.52
N ALA A 132 -0.16 23.19 -15.82
CA ALA A 132 -0.44 21.87 -16.38
C ALA A 132 -1.62 21.17 -15.67
N GLN A 133 -2.82 21.76 -15.70
CA GLN A 133 -4.07 20.99 -15.71
C GLN A 133 -4.19 20.18 -17.02
N LYS A 134 -3.15 19.41 -17.36
CA LYS A 134 -3.29 18.30 -18.29
C LYS A 134 -4.09 17.29 -17.48
N LYS A 135 -5.42 17.31 -17.63
CA LYS A 135 -6.39 16.39 -16.99
C LYS A 135 -5.75 15.00 -16.89
N VAL A 136 -5.16 14.69 -15.73
CA VAL A 136 -4.61 13.36 -15.50
C VAL A 136 -5.83 12.48 -15.47
N ASN A 137 -5.94 11.59 -16.45
CA ASN A 137 -7.12 10.77 -16.58
C ASN A 137 -7.05 9.69 -15.49
N HIS A 138 -7.90 9.81 -14.47
CA HIS A 138 -7.94 8.88 -13.32
C HIS A 138 -8.06 7.42 -13.80
N ASP A 139 -8.77 7.19 -14.91
CA ASP A 139 -8.94 5.86 -15.48
C ASP A 139 -7.66 5.34 -16.12
N GLN A 140 -6.84 6.22 -16.72
CA GLN A 140 -5.56 5.82 -17.31
C GLN A 140 -4.54 5.45 -16.24
N GLU A 141 -4.43 6.23 -15.17
CA GLU A 141 -3.51 5.91 -14.08
C GLU A 141 -3.92 4.61 -13.38
N ARG A 142 -5.23 4.41 -13.17
CA ARG A 142 -5.75 3.15 -12.64
C ARG A 142 -5.39 1.96 -13.53
N GLN A 143 -5.56 2.08 -14.85
CA GLN A 143 -5.19 1.01 -15.79
C GLN A 143 -3.69 0.70 -15.75
N ARG A 144 -2.84 1.73 -15.67
CA ARG A 144 -1.38 1.58 -15.54
C ARG A 144 -1.01 0.82 -14.26
N GLN A 145 -1.59 1.22 -13.13
CA GLN A 145 -1.37 0.59 -11.83
C GLN A 145 -1.89 -0.86 -11.78
N ASP A 146 -3.01 -1.15 -12.45
CA ASP A 146 -3.55 -2.50 -12.57
C ASP A 146 -2.66 -3.41 -13.40
N GLN A 147 -2.05 -2.88 -14.46
CA GLN A 147 -1.06 -3.61 -15.26
C GLN A 147 0.19 -3.92 -14.43
N GLN A 148 0.76 -2.91 -13.75
CA GLN A 148 1.93 -3.10 -12.88
C GLN A 148 1.64 -4.14 -11.78
N ALA A 149 0.46 -4.10 -11.17
CA ALA A 149 0.08 -5.10 -10.17
C ALA A 149 0.00 -6.52 -10.73
N ARG A 150 -0.39 -6.71 -12.00
CA ARG A 150 -0.32 -8.04 -12.65
C ARG A 150 1.13 -8.48 -12.83
N GLU A 151 1.99 -7.58 -13.28
CA GLU A 151 3.42 -7.86 -13.45
C GLU A 151 4.11 -8.21 -12.11
N LEU A 152 3.74 -7.52 -11.02
CA LEU A 152 4.23 -7.83 -9.67
C LEU A 152 3.73 -9.20 -9.18
N ARG A 153 2.47 -9.54 -9.44
CA ARG A 153 1.94 -10.89 -9.15
C ARG A 153 2.66 -11.97 -9.93
N ASP A 154 2.89 -11.75 -11.22
CA ASP A 154 3.65 -12.67 -12.08
C ASP A 154 5.11 -12.81 -11.62
N ALA A 155 5.68 -11.77 -11.01
CA ALA A 155 6.99 -11.77 -10.36
C ALA A 155 7.00 -12.42 -8.95
N GLY A 156 5.85 -12.95 -8.50
CA GLY A 156 5.74 -13.64 -7.21
C GLY A 156 5.78 -12.70 -6.01
N TRP A 157 5.21 -11.50 -6.11
CA TRP A 157 4.93 -10.67 -4.95
C TRP A 157 3.68 -11.17 -4.22
N SER A 158 3.62 -10.98 -2.90
CA SER A 158 2.42 -11.29 -2.14
C SER A 158 1.29 -10.30 -2.44
N GLU A 159 0.04 -10.76 -2.36
CA GLU A 159 -1.13 -9.89 -2.60
C GLU A 159 -1.16 -8.70 -1.64
N ASP A 160 -0.75 -8.89 -0.38
CA ASP A 160 -0.67 -7.80 0.60
C ASP A 160 0.38 -6.74 0.20
N ALA A 161 1.52 -7.15 -0.38
CA ALA A 161 2.53 -6.22 -0.88
C ALA A 161 2.09 -5.50 -2.16
N VAL A 162 1.43 -6.22 -3.07
CA VAL A 162 0.85 -5.64 -4.30
C VAL A 162 -0.25 -4.63 -3.97
N PHE A 163 -1.15 -4.96 -3.04
CA PHE A 163 -2.17 -4.04 -2.55
C PHE A 163 -1.56 -2.75 -2.00
N LEU A 164 -0.55 -2.88 -1.12
CA LEU A 164 0.12 -1.74 -0.55
C LEU A 164 0.84 -0.89 -1.62
N PHE A 165 1.51 -1.53 -2.57
CA PHE A 165 2.13 -0.84 -3.71
C PHE A 165 1.11 -0.01 -4.50
N GLN A 166 -0.01 -0.62 -4.89
CA GLN A 166 -1.08 0.08 -5.60
C GLN A 166 -1.66 1.23 -4.77
N LYS A 167 -1.89 1.01 -3.47
CA LYS A 167 -2.43 2.04 -2.57
C LYS A 167 -1.48 3.24 -2.44
N LEU A 168 -0.17 2.98 -2.36
CA LEU A 168 0.84 4.05 -2.34
C LEU A 168 0.87 4.81 -3.67
N GLY A 169 0.78 4.12 -4.81
CA GLY A 169 0.73 4.75 -6.14
C GLY A 169 -0.52 5.61 -6.35
N MET A 170 -1.67 5.15 -5.85
CA MET A 170 -2.97 5.82 -6.01
C MET A 170 -3.29 6.89 -4.96
N ARG A 171 -2.38 7.16 -4.00
CA ARG A 171 -2.62 8.07 -2.85
C ARG A 171 -3.05 9.51 -3.21
N GLY A 172 -2.82 9.95 -4.44
CA GLY A 172 -3.25 11.25 -4.96
C GLY A 172 -4.49 11.22 -5.86
N PHE A 173 -5.03 10.03 -6.13
CA PHE A 173 -6.09 9.78 -7.12
C PHE A 173 -7.35 9.13 -6.52
N GLU A 174 -7.31 8.81 -5.23
CA GLU A 174 -8.42 8.20 -4.50
C GLU A 174 -8.69 8.95 -3.20
N PRO A 175 -9.95 8.97 -2.72
CA PRO A 175 -10.24 9.52 -1.42
C PRO A 175 -9.60 8.67 -0.33
N LEU A 176 -8.91 9.32 0.61
CA LEU A 176 -8.19 8.69 1.70
C LEU A 176 -8.84 8.94 3.06
N MET A 177 -9.56 10.05 3.26
CA MET A 177 -10.00 10.50 4.58
C MET A 177 -11.51 10.79 4.63
N PRO A 178 -12.14 10.73 5.82
CA PRO A 178 -13.53 11.13 6.00
C PRO A 178 -13.71 12.63 5.75
N ILE A 179 -14.83 13.02 5.14
CA ILE A 179 -15.15 14.43 4.85
C ILE A 179 -15.25 15.31 6.09
N SER A 180 -15.52 14.73 7.26
CA SER A 180 -15.56 15.46 8.53
C SER A 180 -14.25 16.18 8.85
N TRP A 181 -13.13 15.73 8.28
CA TRP A 181 -11.79 16.27 8.55
C TRP A 181 -11.39 17.43 7.64
N ILE A 182 -12.20 17.78 6.64
CA ILE A 182 -11.81 18.76 5.61
C ILE A 182 -11.52 20.15 6.20
N ALA A 183 -12.23 20.53 7.27
CA ALA A 183 -12.04 21.82 7.94
C ALA A 183 -10.79 21.85 8.83
N ASP A 184 -10.34 20.70 9.33
CA ASP A 184 -9.14 20.61 10.17
C ASP A 184 -7.86 20.49 9.32
N LEU A 185 -7.99 19.97 8.09
CA LEU A 185 -6.89 19.67 7.16
C LEU A 185 -6.96 20.51 5.88
N GLU A 186 -7.09 21.82 6.01
CA GLU A 186 -7.31 22.76 4.89
C GLU A 186 -6.19 22.75 3.82
N THR A 187 -4.97 22.32 4.18
CA THR A 187 -3.82 22.24 3.27
C THR A 187 -3.87 21.03 2.34
N VAL A 188 -4.78 20.09 2.59
CA VAL A 188 -4.93 18.85 1.82
C VAL A 188 -5.99 19.04 0.72
N PRO A 189 -5.76 18.55 -0.52
CA PRO A 189 -6.75 18.64 -1.59
C PRO A 189 -8.12 18.04 -1.22
N ALA A 190 -9.20 18.74 -1.55
CA ALA A 190 -10.58 18.33 -1.27
C ALA A 190 -10.95 16.94 -1.83
N ASP A 191 -10.34 16.55 -2.95
CA ASP A 191 -10.59 15.27 -3.62
C ASP A 191 -10.14 14.04 -2.79
N LEU A 192 -9.30 14.25 -1.77
CA LEU A 192 -8.86 13.19 -0.87
C LEU A 192 -9.88 12.90 0.23
N PHE A 193 -10.97 13.65 0.31
CA PHE A 193 -12.01 13.50 1.33
C PHE A 193 -13.27 12.83 0.74
N THR A 194 -13.95 12.02 1.55
CA THR A 194 -15.16 11.30 1.12
C THR A 194 -16.21 11.24 2.24
N GLU A 195 -17.48 11.40 1.86
CA GLU A 195 -18.62 11.13 2.74
C GLU A 195 -18.75 9.64 3.06
N ASN A 196 -18.37 8.78 2.10
CA ASN A 196 -18.40 7.34 2.30
C ASN A 196 -17.19 6.89 3.13
N ILE A 197 -17.44 6.57 4.39
CA ILE A 197 -16.44 6.12 5.37
C ILE A 197 -15.75 4.83 4.93
N ASP A 198 -16.41 3.94 4.17
CA ASP A 198 -15.81 2.69 3.71
C ASP A 198 -14.70 2.92 2.68
N LYS A 199 -14.79 4.03 1.93
CA LYS A 199 -13.74 4.44 0.99
C LYS A 199 -12.57 5.13 1.69
N ALA A 200 -12.80 5.74 2.86
CA ALA A 200 -11.74 6.35 3.65
C ALA A 200 -10.79 5.28 4.22
N PHE A 201 -9.54 5.30 3.75
CA PHE A 201 -8.51 4.37 4.21
C PHE A 201 -7.86 4.85 5.51
N ILE A 202 -7.57 6.15 5.59
CA ILE A 202 -7.01 6.82 6.76
C ILE A 202 -8.18 7.28 7.64
N LYS A 203 -8.54 6.45 8.61
CA LYS A 203 -9.59 6.69 9.59
C LYS A 203 -9.28 5.99 10.93
N PRO A 204 -9.83 6.47 12.05
CA PRO A 204 -9.75 5.75 13.33
C PRO A 204 -10.45 4.39 13.21
N ALA A 205 -9.92 3.38 13.90
CA ALA A 205 -10.53 2.07 14.02
C ALA A 205 -11.45 2.01 15.25
N TYR A 206 -10.89 2.24 16.44
CA TYR A 206 -11.65 2.29 17.71
C TYR A 206 -11.46 3.61 18.47
N GLY A 207 -10.48 4.43 18.10
CA GLY A 207 -10.18 5.71 18.74
C GLY A 207 -11.07 6.87 18.30
N THR A 208 -10.72 8.07 18.75
CA THR A 208 -11.45 9.29 18.41
C THR A 208 -10.92 9.94 17.13
N GLU A 209 -11.79 10.62 16.39
CA GLU A 209 -11.40 11.37 15.18
C GLU A 209 -10.30 12.40 15.48
N HIS A 210 -10.45 13.18 16.56
CA HIS A 210 -9.44 14.16 16.98
C HIS A 210 -8.06 13.55 17.25
N SER A 211 -7.99 12.36 17.85
CA SER A 211 -6.69 11.70 18.07
C SER A 211 -6.05 11.28 16.75
N ALA A 212 -6.85 10.90 15.76
CA ALA A 212 -6.37 10.49 14.45
C ALA A 212 -5.87 11.69 13.63
N GLN A 213 -6.66 12.77 13.62
CA GLN A 213 -6.30 14.05 13.01
C GLN A 213 -4.98 14.58 13.59
N TYR A 214 -4.89 14.68 14.92
CA TYR A 214 -3.68 15.17 15.59
C TYR A 214 -2.44 14.31 15.28
N ALA A 215 -2.59 12.97 15.22
CA ALA A 215 -1.48 12.09 14.85
C ALA A 215 -1.03 12.32 13.40
N LEU A 216 -1.96 12.58 12.48
CA LEU A 216 -1.68 12.85 11.08
C LEU A 216 -1.05 14.23 10.86
N GLU A 217 -1.54 15.28 11.51
CA GLU A 217 -0.95 16.62 11.49
C GLU A 217 0.51 16.60 11.94
N LYS A 218 0.81 15.87 13.03
CA LYS A 218 2.19 15.69 13.51
C LYS A 218 3.09 14.99 12.50
N LEU A 219 2.49 14.21 11.61
CA LEU A 219 3.22 13.58 10.52
C LEU A 219 3.45 14.55 9.36
N PHE A 220 2.53 15.47 9.06
CA PHE A 220 2.76 16.54 8.08
C PHE A 220 3.93 17.45 8.48
N ASP A 221 4.14 17.67 9.78
CA ASP A 221 5.31 18.40 10.30
C ASP A 221 6.66 17.69 10.05
N LEU A 222 6.68 16.41 9.66
CA LEU A 222 7.93 15.64 9.55
C LEU A 222 8.89 16.18 8.49
N GLY A 223 8.36 16.67 7.37
CA GLY A 223 9.17 17.18 6.28
C GLY A 223 9.98 18.41 6.66
N SER A 224 9.31 19.41 7.25
CA SER A 224 9.96 20.62 7.78
C SER A 224 10.95 20.27 8.89
N VAL A 225 10.57 19.42 9.85
CA VAL A 225 11.47 18.98 10.94
C VAL A 225 12.72 18.27 10.42
N SER A 226 12.58 17.47 9.35
CA SER A 226 13.70 16.75 8.73
C SER A 226 14.62 17.71 7.95
N ARG A 227 14.07 18.68 7.21
CA ARG A 227 14.82 19.77 6.55
C ARG A 227 15.55 20.65 7.54
N ASP A 228 14.87 21.11 8.59
CA ASP A 228 15.46 21.96 9.62
C ASP A 228 16.59 21.25 10.36
N ALA A 229 16.40 19.96 10.68
CA ALA A 229 17.44 19.14 11.28
C ALA A 229 18.71 19.09 10.41
N TRP A 230 18.55 19.09 9.09
CA TRP A 230 19.64 19.14 8.12
C TRP A 230 20.28 20.53 8.03
N HIS A 231 19.49 21.57 7.74
CA HIS A 231 20.00 22.93 7.55
C HIS A 231 20.67 23.49 8.80
N THR A 232 20.08 23.29 9.97
CA THR A 232 20.62 23.78 11.24
C THR A 232 21.69 22.86 11.83
N ARG A 233 21.96 21.70 11.21
CA ARG A 233 22.91 20.67 11.69
C ARG A 233 22.70 20.34 13.17
N THR A 234 21.44 20.11 13.53
CA THR A 234 21.08 19.85 14.93
C THR A 234 21.71 18.54 15.43
N LYS A 235 21.76 18.36 16.76
CA LYS A 235 22.27 17.11 17.36
C LYS A 235 21.51 15.86 16.89
N ARG A 236 20.24 15.99 16.51
CA ARG A 236 19.39 14.90 16.03
C ARG A 236 19.31 14.97 14.51
N ALA A 237 19.98 14.03 13.85
CA ALA A 237 20.01 13.96 12.39
C ALA A 237 18.62 13.67 11.78
N PRO A 238 18.39 13.99 10.49
CA PRO A 238 17.06 13.85 9.88
C PRO A 238 16.50 12.42 9.93
N HIS A 239 17.31 11.39 9.63
CA HIS A 239 16.91 9.98 9.72
C HIS A 239 16.44 9.57 11.13
N PHE A 240 16.96 10.22 12.18
CA PHE A 240 16.49 10.01 13.54
C PHE A 240 15.09 10.61 13.74
N GLN A 241 14.81 11.78 13.14
CA GLN A 241 13.48 12.41 13.20
C GLN A 241 12.45 11.56 12.44
N ILE A 242 12.81 11.04 11.26
CA ILE A 242 11.97 10.11 10.49
C ILE A 242 11.65 8.87 11.33
N GLY A 243 12.67 8.20 11.88
CA GLY A 243 12.46 7.03 12.73
C GLY A 243 11.60 7.33 13.98
N LYS A 244 11.77 8.51 14.58
CA LYS A 244 10.97 8.96 15.72
C LYS A 244 9.49 9.18 15.34
N ALA A 245 9.23 9.83 14.20
CA ALA A 245 7.88 10.09 13.73
C ALA A 245 7.15 8.79 13.33
N VAL A 246 7.83 7.91 12.58
CA VAL A 246 7.33 6.57 12.26
C VAL A 246 6.96 5.81 13.54
N LYS A 247 7.84 5.79 14.54
CA LYS A 247 7.56 5.14 15.83
C LYS A 247 6.36 5.75 16.55
N ALA A 248 6.25 7.08 16.57
CA ALA A 248 5.15 7.78 17.23
C ALA A 248 3.80 7.48 16.57
N TYR A 249 3.74 7.56 15.24
CA TYR A 249 2.52 7.27 14.47
C TYR A 249 2.14 5.79 14.57
N THR A 250 3.12 4.88 14.54
CA THR A 250 2.90 3.44 14.77
C THR A 250 2.30 3.18 16.13
N LYS A 251 2.84 3.80 17.19
CA LYS A 251 2.30 3.64 18.54
C LYS A 251 0.84 4.08 18.61
N TRP A 252 0.52 5.23 18.03
CA TRP A 252 -0.87 5.70 17.95
C TRP A 252 -1.75 4.70 17.18
N ALA A 253 -1.34 4.30 15.97
CA ALA A 253 -2.14 3.43 15.11
C ALA A 253 -2.42 2.06 15.76
N MET A 254 -1.42 1.45 16.40
CA MET A 254 -1.59 0.14 17.04
C MET A 254 -2.47 0.23 18.30
N LYS A 255 -2.40 1.34 19.04
CA LYS A 255 -3.33 1.63 20.15
C LYS A 255 -4.75 1.83 19.64
N ASP A 256 -4.93 2.59 18.57
CA ASP A 256 -6.21 2.84 17.92
C ASP A 256 -6.84 1.54 17.38
N GLY A 257 -6.04 0.61 16.87
CA GLY A 257 -6.49 -0.71 16.44
C GLY A 257 -6.67 -1.74 17.56
N GLY A 258 -6.36 -1.41 18.82
CA GLY A 258 -6.44 -2.34 19.94
C GLY A 258 -5.45 -3.52 19.87
N VAL A 259 -4.36 -3.37 19.12
CA VAL A 259 -3.36 -4.43 18.84
C VAL A 259 -1.96 -4.08 19.35
N GLU A 260 -1.83 -3.07 20.23
CA GLU A 260 -0.54 -2.61 20.78
C GLU A 260 0.24 -3.74 21.50
N HIS A 261 -0.47 -4.61 22.23
CA HIS A 261 0.14 -5.76 22.92
C HIS A 261 0.72 -6.77 21.94
N LEU A 262 -0.03 -7.14 20.88
CA LEU A 262 0.43 -8.02 19.80
C LEU A 262 1.59 -7.38 19.05
N TRP A 263 1.49 -6.10 18.71
CA TRP A 263 2.53 -5.38 17.98
C TRP A 263 3.88 -5.38 18.71
N SER A 264 3.85 -5.35 20.04
CA SER A 264 5.06 -5.37 20.85
C SER A 264 5.82 -6.69 20.79
N GLN A 265 5.11 -7.78 20.47
CA GLN A 265 5.66 -9.14 20.39
C GLN A 265 5.92 -9.56 18.94
N LEU A 266 4.93 -9.34 18.07
CA LEU A 266 4.87 -9.78 16.69
C LEU A 266 4.49 -8.60 15.77
N PRO A 267 5.40 -7.65 15.52
CA PRO A 267 5.15 -6.57 14.57
C PRO A 267 5.11 -7.11 13.12
N LEU A 268 4.52 -6.35 12.20
CA LEU A 268 4.57 -6.66 10.75
C LEU A 268 5.73 -5.98 10.02
N PHE A 269 6.39 -5.02 10.66
CA PHE A 269 7.55 -4.37 10.06
C PHE A 269 8.63 -3.99 11.05
N GLN A 270 9.83 -3.79 10.51
CA GLN A 270 10.98 -3.30 11.25
C GLN A 270 11.48 -1.97 10.69
N THR A 271 11.99 -1.10 11.56
CA THR A 271 12.63 0.15 11.15
C THR A 271 14.14 0.05 11.32
N VAL A 272 14.88 0.48 10.29
CA VAL A 272 16.34 0.58 10.31
C VAL A 272 16.73 1.98 9.85
N THR A 273 17.27 2.76 10.78
CA THR A 273 17.80 4.10 10.49
C THR A 273 19.32 4.08 10.54
N PHE A 274 19.99 4.72 9.58
CA PHE A 274 21.44 4.80 9.56
C PHE A 274 21.93 6.15 9.02
N SER A 275 23.20 6.45 9.31
CA SER A 275 23.84 7.69 8.89
C SER A 275 24.21 7.63 7.40
N LYS A 276 24.29 8.80 6.76
CA LYS A 276 24.70 8.94 5.34
C LYS A 276 26.09 8.37 5.02
N HIS A 277 26.94 8.21 6.05
CA HIS A 277 28.29 7.67 5.91
C HIS A 277 28.33 6.14 5.88
N VAL A 278 27.22 5.49 6.21
CA VAL A 278 27.09 4.03 6.19
C VAL A 278 26.60 3.62 4.79
N HIS A 279 27.29 2.65 4.18
CA HIS A 279 26.92 2.15 2.87
C HIS A 279 25.51 1.51 2.92
N PRO A 280 24.61 1.78 1.94
CA PRO A 280 23.23 1.26 1.94
C PRO A 280 23.13 -0.26 2.11
N ALA A 281 24.03 -1.03 1.50
CA ALA A 281 24.09 -2.48 1.63
C ALA A 281 24.22 -2.97 3.10
N VAL A 282 24.82 -2.18 3.99
CA VAL A 282 24.88 -2.50 5.43
C VAL A 282 23.50 -2.33 6.07
N GLY A 283 22.77 -1.29 5.67
CA GLY A 283 21.39 -1.07 6.10
C GLY A 283 20.43 -2.15 5.59
N GLU A 284 20.59 -2.56 4.33
CA GLU A 284 19.84 -3.65 3.72
C GLU A 284 20.10 -4.98 4.43
N ARG A 285 21.37 -5.37 4.60
CA ARG A 285 21.72 -6.61 5.33
C ARG A 285 21.13 -6.63 6.73
N LYS A 286 21.24 -5.51 7.45
CA LYS A 286 20.64 -5.36 8.78
C LYS A 286 19.11 -5.43 8.75
N MET A 287 18.47 -4.98 7.68
CA MET A 287 17.03 -5.12 7.50
C MET A 287 16.66 -6.59 7.25
N ILE A 288 17.35 -7.27 6.33
CA ILE A 288 17.14 -8.70 6.05
C ILE A 288 17.30 -9.52 7.33
N GLU A 289 18.39 -9.35 8.09
CA GLU A 289 18.62 -10.06 9.35
C GLU A 289 17.49 -9.85 10.38
N LYS A 290 16.92 -8.64 10.44
CA LYS A 290 15.80 -8.34 11.33
C LYS A 290 14.50 -8.98 10.86
N LEU A 291 14.27 -9.01 9.55
CA LEU A 291 13.07 -9.58 8.94
C LEU A 291 13.11 -11.10 8.93
N ASP A 292 14.27 -11.72 8.75
CA ASP A 292 14.47 -13.16 8.93
C ASP A 292 14.08 -13.57 10.36
N ARG A 293 14.61 -12.88 11.38
CA ARG A 293 14.23 -13.18 12.77
C ARG A 293 12.75 -12.98 13.03
N LEU A 294 12.15 -11.96 12.43
CA LEU A 294 10.72 -11.69 12.57
C LEU A 294 9.88 -12.75 11.85
N HIS A 295 10.34 -13.24 10.71
CA HIS A 295 9.72 -14.35 9.98
C HIS A 295 9.68 -15.60 10.84
N GLU A 296 10.80 -15.98 11.46
CA GLU A 296 10.84 -17.12 12.38
C GLU A 296 9.90 -16.93 13.58
N LEU A 297 9.86 -15.73 14.17
CA LEU A 297 8.92 -15.43 15.27
C LEU A 297 7.45 -15.61 14.86
N TRP A 298 7.08 -15.17 13.66
CA TRP A 298 5.73 -15.37 13.13
C TRP A 298 5.45 -16.84 12.80
N TYR A 299 6.44 -17.53 12.24
CA TYR A 299 6.36 -18.94 11.90
C TYR A 299 6.10 -19.79 13.15
N ASP A 300 6.82 -19.51 14.25
CA ASP A 300 6.65 -20.13 15.55
C ASP A 300 5.30 -19.78 16.19
N ALA A 301 4.92 -18.50 16.17
CA ALA A 301 3.67 -18.02 16.78
C ALA A 301 2.42 -18.62 16.13
N LEU A 302 2.47 -18.88 14.82
CA LEU A 302 1.41 -19.54 14.07
C LEU A 302 1.46 -21.08 14.15
N GLN A 303 2.48 -21.63 14.84
CA GLN A 303 2.69 -23.07 15.02
C GLN A 303 2.66 -23.86 13.70
N ILE A 304 3.27 -23.29 12.66
CA ILE A 304 3.18 -23.82 11.29
C ILE A 304 3.75 -25.24 11.19
N ASP A 305 4.85 -25.53 11.88
CA ASP A 305 5.42 -26.88 11.96
C ASP A 305 4.43 -27.89 12.54
N GLN A 306 3.75 -27.53 13.64
CA GLN A 306 2.80 -28.42 14.30
C GLN A 306 1.58 -28.70 13.41
N ALA A 307 1.10 -27.70 12.69
CA ALA A 307 -0.01 -27.84 11.74
C ALA A 307 0.40 -28.74 10.55
N THR A 308 1.63 -28.57 10.06
CA THR A 308 2.19 -29.37 8.95
C THR A 308 2.37 -30.83 9.37
N ASP A 309 2.95 -31.07 10.55
CA ASP A 309 3.18 -32.42 11.10
C ASP A 309 1.88 -33.16 11.40
N ARG A 310 0.83 -32.44 11.83
CA ARG A 310 -0.52 -33.00 12.01
C ARG A 310 -1.20 -33.35 10.68
N GLY A 311 -0.70 -32.85 9.56
CA GLY A 311 -1.32 -33.00 8.25
C GLY A 311 -2.63 -32.20 8.14
N ASP A 312 -2.72 -31.07 8.84
CA ASP A 312 -3.91 -30.22 8.78
C ASP A 312 -4.12 -29.73 7.34
N SER A 313 -5.38 -29.76 6.87
CA SER A 313 -5.69 -29.39 5.49
C SER A 313 -5.42 -27.91 5.18
N ASN A 314 -5.37 -27.06 6.21
CA ASN A 314 -5.16 -25.62 6.10
C ASN A 314 -4.03 -25.19 7.04
N VAL A 315 -2.80 -25.27 6.54
CA VAL A 315 -1.61 -24.76 7.24
C VAL A 315 -1.57 -23.22 7.11
N PRO A 316 -1.46 -22.46 8.22
CA PRO A 316 -1.31 -21.01 8.17
C PRO A 316 -0.03 -20.60 7.43
N GLU A 317 -0.07 -19.47 6.73
CA GLU A 317 1.10 -18.86 6.10
C GLU A 317 1.57 -17.66 6.93
N VAL A 318 2.88 -17.42 6.95
CA VAL A 318 3.46 -16.23 7.58
C VAL A 318 2.94 -14.98 6.86
N PRO A 319 2.45 -13.95 7.58
CA PRO A 319 1.99 -12.73 6.94
C PRO A 319 3.12 -12.01 6.21
N THR A 320 2.77 -11.20 5.22
CA THR A 320 3.77 -10.38 4.52
C THR A 320 4.43 -9.42 5.51
N LEU A 321 5.76 -9.52 5.61
CA LEU A 321 6.57 -8.64 6.45
C LEU A 321 7.14 -7.49 5.62
N TYR A 322 7.31 -6.34 6.27
CA TYR A 322 7.78 -5.12 5.63
C TYR A 322 8.95 -4.50 6.39
N GLY A 323 9.64 -3.58 5.74
CA GLY A 323 10.71 -2.79 6.35
C GLY A 323 10.58 -1.31 6.02
N ILE A 324 10.99 -0.47 6.96
CA ILE A 324 11.20 0.96 6.74
C ILE A 324 12.68 1.24 6.93
N THR A 325 13.37 1.63 5.87
CA THR A 325 14.74 2.12 5.94
C THR A 325 14.74 3.64 5.87
N ALA A 326 15.53 4.30 6.70
CA ALA A 326 15.72 5.75 6.61
C ALA A 326 17.20 6.09 6.70
N THR A 327 17.70 6.82 5.70
CA THR A 327 19.07 7.30 5.66
C THR A 327 19.07 8.76 5.24
N HIS A 328 19.81 9.58 5.99
CA HIS A 328 19.78 11.03 5.81
C HIS A 328 18.33 11.54 5.83
N THR A 329 17.80 11.98 4.70
CA THR A 329 16.48 12.58 4.48
C THR A 329 15.60 11.70 3.59
N VAL A 330 16.12 10.56 3.18
CA VAL A 330 15.46 9.61 2.31
C VAL A 330 14.92 8.47 3.16
N MET A 331 13.69 8.06 2.88
CA MET A 331 13.04 6.92 3.49
C MET A 331 12.56 5.98 2.39
N ALA A 332 12.68 4.67 2.61
CA ALA A 332 12.15 3.68 1.70
C ALA A 332 11.33 2.62 2.45
N PHE A 333 10.26 2.18 1.79
CA PHE A 333 9.49 1.01 2.20
C PHE A 333 9.97 -0.19 1.41
N VAL A 334 10.11 -1.33 2.10
CA VAL A 334 10.49 -2.59 1.48
C VAL A 334 9.52 -3.69 1.91
N SER A 335 9.32 -4.67 1.05
CA SER A 335 8.65 -5.94 1.38
C SER A 335 9.70 -7.03 1.52
N TYR A 336 9.46 -7.96 2.44
CA TYR A 336 10.31 -9.11 2.67
C TYR A 336 9.97 -10.24 1.71
N ALA A 337 10.99 -10.82 1.09
CA ALA A 337 10.87 -12.03 0.28
C ALA A 337 11.66 -13.16 0.98
N PRO A 338 10.97 -14.12 1.63
CA PRO A 338 11.62 -15.22 2.33
C PRO A 338 12.35 -16.15 1.34
N SER A 339 13.33 -16.89 1.86
CA SER A 339 14.04 -17.94 1.11
C SER A 339 13.08 -19.10 0.76
N THR A 340 12.59 -19.15 -0.47
CA THR A 340 11.67 -20.21 -0.92
C THR A 340 12.38 -21.50 -1.37
N LYS A 341 13.70 -21.45 -1.60
CA LYS A 341 14.51 -22.60 -2.03
C LYS A 341 15.81 -22.66 -1.24
N LYS A 342 16.31 -23.88 -1.00
CA LYS A 342 17.57 -24.17 -0.26
C LYS A 342 18.82 -23.37 -0.71
N ASN A 343 18.82 -22.72 -1.87
CA ASN A 343 19.93 -21.94 -2.40
C ASN A 343 19.63 -20.45 -2.65
N GLU A 344 18.40 -19.98 -2.38
CA GLU A 344 18.04 -18.57 -2.57
C GLU A 344 18.13 -17.85 -1.22
N GLN A 345 18.88 -16.76 -1.15
CA GLN A 345 18.96 -15.97 0.08
C GLN A 345 17.69 -15.13 0.25
N SER A 346 17.26 -14.92 1.49
CA SER A 346 16.22 -13.95 1.82
C SER A 346 16.61 -12.58 1.27
N SER A 347 15.64 -11.86 0.73
CA SER A 347 15.86 -10.56 0.11
C SER A 347 14.76 -9.58 0.48
N VAL A 348 14.99 -8.31 0.21
CA VAL A 348 13.99 -7.26 0.34
C VAL A 348 13.71 -6.65 -1.01
N ARG A 349 12.44 -6.34 -1.30
CA ARG A 349 12.01 -5.70 -2.54
C ARG A 349 11.50 -4.29 -2.24
N LEU A 350 11.98 -3.30 -3.00
CA LEU A 350 11.59 -1.90 -2.82
C LEU A 350 10.13 -1.68 -3.21
N LEU A 351 9.33 -1.14 -2.29
CA LEU A 351 7.95 -0.72 -2.55
C LEU A 351 7.88 0.73 -3.03
N ALA A 352 8.54 1.63 -2.31
CA ALA A 352 8.55 3.05 -2.62
C ALA A 352 9.69 3.77 -1.88
N MET A 353 10.16 4.89 -2.43
CA MET A 353 11.18 5.75 -1.83
C MET A 353 10.72 7.21 -1.83
N TYR A 354 11.03 7.92 -0.76
CA TYR A 354 10.61 9.30 -0.53
C TYR A 354 11.77 10.12 -0.02
N ASP A 355 12.01 11.30 -0.61
CA ASP A 355 12.99 12.27 -0.13
C ASP A 355 12.28 13.44 0.55
N PHE A 356 12.59 13.67 1.82
CA PHE A 356 12.07 14.78 2.61
C PHE A 356 12.80 16.11 2.37
N MET A 357 13.88 16.15 1.58
CA MET A 357 14.46 17.41 1.09
C MET A 357 13.61 18.08 0.03
N GLN A 358 12.71 17.32 -0.60
CA GLN A 358 11.84 17.85 -1.62
C GLN A 358 10.75 18.74 -1.02
N GLU A 359 10.80 20.03 -1.35
CA GLU A 359 9.72 20.96 -1.06
C GLU A 359 8.45 20.59 -1.84
N GLY A 360 7.28 20.89 -1.28
CA GLY A 360 5.97 20.55 -1.88
C GLY A 360 5.51 19.09 -1.70
N CYS A 361 6.40 18.16 -1.31
CA CYS A 361 6.06 16.74 -1.16
C CYS A 361 5.76 16.28 0.27
N ASP A 362 5.76 17.18 1.26
CA ASP A 362 5.61 16.82 2.68
C ASP A 362 4.29 16.09 2.97
N VAL A 363 3.18 16.66 2.51
CA VAL A 363 1.84 16.08 2.67
C VAL A 363 1.81 14.68 2.04
N TRP A 364 2.33 14.54 0.83
CA TRP A 364 2.32 13.28 0.08
C TRP A 364 3.21 12.20 0.69
N ASN A 365 4.37 12.57 1.23
CA ASN A 365 5.28 11.67 1.92
C ASN A 365 4.69 11.20 3.26
N SER A 366 4.02 12.12 3.97
CA SER A 366 3.34 11.78 5.22
C SER A 366 2.12 10.90 4.99
N LEU A 367 1.33 11.14 3.93
CA LEU A 367 0.24 10.24 3.52
C LEU A 367 0.76 8.85 3.18
N ALA A 368 1.93 8.73 2.55
CA ALA A 368 2.54 7.43 2.29
C ALA A 368 2.89 6.66 3.58
N ILE A 369 3.47 7.34 4.58
CA ILE A 369 3.71 6.76 5.91
C ILE A 369 2.39 6.34 6.58
N SER A 370 1.38 7.20 6.51
CA SER A 370 0.06 6.91 7.08
C SER A 370 -0.57 5.68 6.45
N ILE A 371 -0.57 5.58 5.11
CA ILE A 371 -1.08 4.42 4.38
C ILE A 371 -0.35 3.15 4.80
N PHE A 372 0.99 3.18 4.82
CA PHE A 372 1.80 2.03 5.20
C PHE A 372 1.50 1.53 6.62
N ILE A 373 1.44 2.45 7.60
CA ILE A 373 1.24 2.08 9.00
C ILE A 373 -0.20 1.63 9.25
N ILE A 374 -1.19 2.30 8.63
CA ILE A 374 -2.60 1.92 8.74
C ILE A 374 -2.87 0.58 8.07
N HIS A 375 -2.23 0.30 6.92
CA HIS A 375 -2.25 -1.04 6.32
C HIS A 375 -1.80 -2.10 7.31
N CYS A 376 -0.65 -1.88 7.97
CA CYS A 376 -0.15 -2.80 8.99
C CYS A 376 -1.09 -2.91 10.20
N ARG A 377 -1.70 -1.81 10.67
CA ARG A 377 -2.70 -1.82 11.75
C ARG A 377 -3.89 -2.71 11.38
N ASN A 378 -4.49 -2.44 10.22
CA ASN A 378 -5.66 -3.17 9.75
C ASN A 378 -5.34 -4.66 9.54
N ARG A 379 -4.14 -4.97 9.02
CA ARG A 379 -3.68 -6.35 8.85
C ARG A 379 -3.48 -7.05 10.19
N MET A 380 -2.90 -6.39 11.18
CA MET A 380 -2.77 -6.93 12.54
C MET A 380 -4.12 -7.18 13.21
N MET A 381 -5.10 -6.30 12.99
CA MET A 381 -6.46 -6.50 13.49
C MET A 381 -7.10 -7.78 12.92
N GLN A 382 -6.84 -8.09 11.65
CA GLN A 382 -7.29 -9.35 11.05
C GLN A 382 -6.52 -10.56 11.59
N LEU A 383 -5.19 -10.45 11.72
CA LEU A 383 -4.33 -11.54 12.18
C LEU A 383 -4.56 -11.92 13.65
N ARG A 384 -5.05 -10.98 14.47
CA ARG A 384 -5.42 -11.23 15.87
C ARG A 384 -6.33 -12.45 16.04
N GLU A 385 -7.24 -12.70 15.11
CA GLU A 385 -8.19 -13.84 15.18
C GLU A 385 -7.51 -15.21 15.04
N TRP A 386 -6.28 -15.22 14.53
CA TRP A 386 -5.51 -16.43 14.20
C TRP A 386 -4.42 -16.73 15.22
N LEU A 387 -4.07 -15.75 16.04
CA LEU A 387 -3.11 -15.94 17.11
C LEU A 387 -3.80 -16.59 18.32
N PRO A 388 -3.13 -17.53 19.01
CA PRO A 388 -3.67 -18.08 20.25
C PRO A 388 -3.90 -16.95 21.24
N GLU A 389 -5.08 -16.92 21.87
CA GLU A 389 -5.37 -15.93 22.91
C GLU A 389 -4.32 -16.08 24.03
N PRO A 390 -3.77 -14.95 24.54
CA PRO A 390 -2.88 -15.03 25.68
C PRO A 390 -3.66 -15.66 26.84
N GLU A 391 -3.15 -16.76 27.39
CA GLU A 391 -3.68 -17.33 28.63
C GLU A 391 -3.59 -16.22 29.69
N ILE A 392 -4.73 -15.64 30.04
CA ILE A 392 -4.85 -14.74 31.17
C ILE A 392 -4.65 -15.66 32.39
N SER A 393 -3.41 -15.78 32.84
CA SER A 393 -3.10 -16.31 34.15
C SER A 393 -3.72 -15.36 35.16
N ILE A 394 -4.97 -15.62 35.53
CA ILE A 394 -5.58 -15.10 36.74
C ILE A 394 -4.76 -15.78 37.85
N GLU A 395 -3.67 -15.15 38.27
CA GLU A 395 -3.10 -15.44 39.57
C GLU A 395 -4.18 -15.03 40.56
N GLU A 396 -4.96 -16.02 41.02
CA GLU A 396 -5.85 -15.86 42.16
C GLU A 396 -4.97 -15.42 43.32
N ASP A 397 -5.09 -14.16 43.69
CA ASP A 397 -4.44 -13.57 44.87
C ASP A 397 -4.87 -14.41 46.08
N PRO A 398 -3.96 -15.13 46.76
CA PRO A 398 -4.31 -16.07 47.82
C PRO A 398 -4.85 -15.41 49.09
N ASP A 399 -4.98 -14.08 49.10
CA ASP A 399 -5.43 -13.28 50.23
C ASP A 399 -6.87 -12.69 50.07
N LEU A 400 -7.70 -13.24 49.17
CA LEU A 400 -9.15 -12.94 49.07
C LEU A 400 -10.06 -14.05 49.60
#